data_AF-A0A5E4LXS1-F1
#
_entry.id   AF-A0A5E4LXS1-F1
#
_cell.length_a   1.000
_cell.length_b   1.000
_cell.length_c   1.000
_cell.angle_alpha   90.00
_cell.angle_beta   90.00
_cell.angle_gamma   90.00
#
_symmetry.space_group_name_H-M   'P 1'
#
loop_
_entity.id
_entity.type
_entity.pdbx_description
1 polymer ?
#
loop_
_entity_poly.entity_id
_entity_poly.type
_entity_poly.pdbx_seq_one_letter_code
_entity_poly.pdbx_strand_id
1 'polypeptide(L)'
;MNKTYARNSLKMTIDVVRAVRQKIVAVCRKLGIGMCLRTVLLIFCLTFFWVQLHMSDVSDNETIQILAKPDGLLDANDSMLQLVPQRLHKYLVALPQRDRPHQAILPGNASEQVPATVNVTELRKLIDQQNSKQVVFNEDVYGPLQNDSLVIVIQVHTRIMYLRHTIVSLARARGIENALLIFSHDHYDEQINELIQMIDFCKTMQIFYPYSIQTHPDSFPGESPDDCPRDIPKSEAIKRKCINAMHPDQYGHYREAKFTQTKHHWWWKANRVFNELDVVNNYSGPILFLEDDHYVAEDFIYMLKLMEKSCSIVCPQCSILSLGTYLKTYNFYGEAKKDILRVIRRQQIFAAELTPPSWSFKIVPSFSHYDKAEISQWISSKHNMGMAYNRTVWKQIVKCAGTFCKYDDYNWDWSLQGVSNNCLSHEFKVFVLKAPRVFHIGECGVHHKKSCFDMALIAKVQKLLSSVYKYLYPDKLEVTYAPIKKKVLRKGNGGWGDVRDHELCMRMVNHQW
;
A
#
# COMPACT_ATOMS: atom_id res chain seq x y z
N MET A 1 -34.86 -42.56 -73.38
CA MET A 1 -35.90 -42.60 -72.32
C MET A 1 -35.34 -41.93 -71.07
N ASN A 2 -35.83 -40.72 -70.71
CA ASN A 2 -35.76 -40.09 -69.36
C ASN A 2 -35.99 -38.56 -69.31
N LYS A 3 -36.28 -37.88 -70.44
CA LYS A 3 -36.67 -36.45 -70.40
C LYS A 3 -38.17 -36.18 -70.20
N THR A 4 -39.03 -37.16 -70.46
CA THR A 4 -40.49 -37.02 -70.32
C THR A 4 -40.98 -37.32 -68.90
N TYR A 5 -40.29 -38.21 -68.17
CA TYR A 5 -40.62 -38.56 -66.77
C TYR A 5 -40.26 -37.43 -65.78
N ALA A 6 -39.11 -36.76 -66.00
CA ALA A 6 -38.67 -35.63 -65.18
C ALA A 6 -39.58 -34.38 -65.33
N ARG A 7 -40.15 -34.15 -66.51
CA ARG A 7 -41.02 -32.99 -66.77
C ARG A 7 -42.39 -33.11 -66.10
N ASN A 8 -42.93 -34.32 -65.99
CA ASN A 8 -44.20 -34.58 -65.32
C ASN A 8 -44.05 -34.57 -63.78
N SER A 9 -42.92 -35.05 -63.25
CA SER A 9 -42.60 -34.99 -61.80
C SER A 9 -42.41 -33.56 -61.29
N LEU A 10 -41.77 -32.69 -62.08
CA LEU A 10 -41.58 -31.27 -61.72
C LEU A 10 -42.91 -30.49 -61.75
N LYS A 11 -43.79 -30.76 -62.72
CA LYS A 11 -45.10 -30.10 -62.83
C LYS A 11 -46.03 -30.47 -61.66
N MET A 12 -46.03 -31.74 -61.26
CA MET A 12 -46.80 -32.22 -60.11
C MET A 12 -46.31 -31.60 -58.78
N THR A 13 -45.00 -31.44 -58.61
CA THR A 13 -44.41 -30.80 -57.42
C THR A 13 -44.75 -29.30 -57.33
N ILE A 14 -44.74 -28.59 -58.46
CA ILE A 14 -45.09 -27.16 -58.52
C ILE A 14 -46.58 -26.94 -58.19
N ASP A 15 -47.47 -27.80 -58.68
CA ASP A 15 -48.90 -27.69 -58.42
C ASP A 15 -49.26 -28.02 -56.96
N VAL A 16 -48.56 -28.97 -56.32
CA VAL A 16 -48.69 -29.26 -54.89
C VAL A 16 -48.24 -28.09 -54.02
N VAL A 17 -47.09 -27.46 -54.34
CA VAL A 17 -46.59 -26.29 -53.60
C VAL A 17 -47.54 -25.10 -53.76
N ARG A 18 -48.13 -24.91 -54.95
CA ARG A 18 -49.10 -23.84 -55.21
C ARG A 18 -50.40 -24.06 -54.44
N ALA A 19 -50.89 -25.29 -54.35
CA ALA A 19 -52.08 -25.65 -53.57
C ALA A 19 -51.87 -25.51 -52.05
N VAL A 20 -50.69 -25.89 -51.54
CA VAL A 20 -50.32 -25.71 -50.13
C VAL A 20 -50.20 -24.23 -49.77
N ARG A 21 -49.57 -23.41 -50.63
CA ARG A 21 -49.48 -21.95 -50.43
C ARG A 21 -50.85 -21.28 -50.41
N GLN A 22 -51.77 -21.68 -51.29
CA GLN A 22 -53.14 -21.15 -51.29
C GLN A 22 -53.93 -21.55 -50.05
N LYS A 23 -53.76 -22.78 -49.54
CA LYS A 23 -54.38 -23.23 -48.28
C LYS A 23 -53.80 -22.50 -47.06
N ILE A 24 -52.50 -22.26 -46.99
CA ILE A 24 -51.86 -21.50 -45.90
C ILE A 24 -52.34 -20.04 -45.90
N VAL A 25 -52.40 -19.39 -47.07
CA VAL A 25 -52.89 -18.00 -47.19
C VAL A 25 -54.37 -17.89 -46.81
N ALA A 26 -55.20 -18.89 -47.14
CA ALA A 26 -56.60 -18.94 -46.75
C ALA A 26 -56.77 -19.16 -45.23
N VAL A 27 -55.94 -20.01 -44.62
CA VAL A 27 -55.93 -20.25 -43.15
C VAL A 27 -55.45 -19.01 -42.39
N CYS A 28 -54.42 -18.32 -42.87
CA CYS A 28 -53.94 -17.06 -42.28
C CYS A 28 -54.95 -15.90 -42.39
N ARG A 29 -55.80 -15.88 -43.44
CA ARG A 29 -56.92 -14.93 -43.55
C ARG A 29 -58.08 -15.27 -42.61
N LYS A 30 -58.38 -16.56 -42.38
CA LYS A 30 -59.49 -17.00 -41.52
C LYS A 30 -59.22 -16.85 -40.02
N LEU A 31 -57.95 -16.85 -39.59
CA LEU A 31 -57.56 -16.77 -38.19
C LEU A 31 -57.27 -15.34 -37.69
N GLY A 32 -57.39 -14.30 -38.53
CA GLY A 32 -57.10 -12.90 -38.13
C GLY A 32 -55.63 -12.61 -37.76
N ILE A 33 -54.74 -13.61 -37.91
CA ILE A 33 -53.33 -13.55 -37.49
C ILE A 33 -52.52 -12.55 -38.32
N GLY A 34 -52.97 -12.22 -39.55
CA GLY A 34 -52.28 -11.25 -40.41
C GLY A 34 -52.28 -9.81 -39.88
N MET A 35 -53.32 -9.40 -39.14
CA MET A 35 -53.35 -8.10 -38.47
C MET A 35 -52.57 -8.14 -37.17
N CYS A 36 -52.75 -9.19 -36.36
CA CYS A 36 -52.05 -9.31 -35.07
C CYS A 36 -50.52 -9.40 -35.24
N LEU A 37 -50.02 -10.15 -36.22
CA LEU A 37 -48.58 -10.26 -36.47
C LEU A 37 -47.98 -8.95 -37.02
N ARG A 38 -48.74 -8.22 -37.85
CA ARG A 38 -48.31 -6.89 -38.34
C ARG A 38 -48.30 -5.87 -37.22
N THR A 39 -49.29 -5.90 -36.33
CA THR A 39 -49.34 -5.02 -35.16
C THR A 39 -48.26 -5.37 -34.15
N VAL A 40 -47.96 -6.65 -33.92
CA VAL A 40 -46.85 -7.08 -33.05
C VAL A 40 -45.50 -6.73 -33.66
N LEU A 41 -45.32 -6.88 -34.98
CA LEU A 41 -44.11 -6.43 -35.68
C LEU A 41 -43.98 -4.90 -35.65
N LEU A 42 -45.08 -4.15 -35.80
CA LEU A 42 -45.06 -2.69 -35.67
C LEU A 42 -44.72 -2.26 -34.24
N ILE A 43 -45.32 -2.89 -33.22
CA ILE A 43 -45.02 -2.62 -31.82
C ILE A 43 -43.55 -2.99 -31.54
N PHE A 44 -43.06 -4.13 -32.02
CA PHE A 44 -41.66 -4.52 -31.88
C PHE A 44 -40.71 -3.55 -32.58
N CYS A 45 -41.03 -3.11 -33.80
CA CYS A 45 -40.22 -2.11 -34.49
C CYS A 45 -40.28 -0.74 -33.79
N LEU A 46 -41.43 -0.33 -33.27
CA LEU A 46 -41.59 0.93 -32.53
C LEU A 46 -40.89 0.88 -31.18
N THR A 47 -40.96 -0.23 -30.44
CA THR A 47 -40.21 -0.41 -29.19
C THR A 47 -38.71 -0.55 -29.45
N PHE A 48 -38.31 -1.24 -30.52
CA PHE A 48 -36.90 -1.32 -30.93
C PHE A 48 -36.37 0.05 -31.36
N PHE A 49 -37.16 0.86 -32.08
CA PHE A 49 -36.80 2.22 -32.47
C PHE A 49 -36.80 3.17 -31.28
N TRP A 50 -37.72 3.01 -30.32
CA TRP A 50 -37.75 3.77 -29.07
C TRP A 50 -36.57 3.41 -28.16
N VAL A 51 -36.20 2.13 -28.07
CA VAL A 51 -34.98 1.66 -27.39
C VAL A 51 -33.73 2.15 -28.11
N GLN A 52 -33.70 2.14 -29.46
CA GLN A 52 -32.59 2.73 -30.22
C GLN A 52 -32.48 4.24 -29.97
N LEU A 53 -33.58 5.00 -29.96
CA LEU A 53 -33.55 6.44 -29.64
C LEU A 53 -33.09 6.71 -28.20
N HIS A 54 -33.55 5.93 -27.21
CA HIS A 54 -33.06 6.05 -25.84
C HIS A 54 -31.65 5.49 -25.63
N MET A 55 -31.19 4.55 -26.46
CA MET A 55 -29.80 4.09 -26.48
C MET A 55 -28.91 5.07 -27.25
N SER A 56 -29.44 5.86 -28.20
CA SER A 56 -28.74 6.96 -28.86
C SER A 56 -28.56 8.15 -27.91
N ASP A 57 -29.57 8.46 -27.08
CA ASP A 57 -29.47 9.47 -26.02
C ASP A 57 -28.57 9.03 -24.85
N VAL A 58 -28.32 7.71 -24.72
CA VAL A 58 -27.34 7.13 -23.79
C VAL A 58 -25.97 6.92 -24.45
N SER A 59 -25.87 6.82 -25.78
CA SER A 59 -24.60 6.67 -26.51
C SER A 59 -23.98 8.00 -26.94
N ASP A 60 -24.72 9.11 -26.90
CA ASP A 60 -24.19 10.44 -27.25
C ASP A 60 -23.55 11.18 -26.05
N ASN A 61 -23.19 10.46 -24.98
CA ASN A 61 -22.23 10.95 -23.98
C ASN A 61 -20.98 10.08 -23.81
N GLU A 62 -20.74 9.12 -24.70
CA GLU A 62 -19.49 8.35 -24.77
C GLU A 62 -19.02 8.22 -26.22
N THR A 63 -18.63 9.33 -26.82
CA THR A 63 -17.66 9.27 -27.93
C THR A 63 -16.53 10.24 -27.62
N ILE A 64 -15.57 9.74 -26.85
CA ILE A 64 -14.24 10.36 -26.69
C ILE A 64 -13.63 10.43 -28.09
N GLN A 65 -13.75 11.60 -28.73
CA GLN A 65 -12.90 11.94 -29.86
C GLN A 65 -11.49 12.08 -29.33
N ILE A 66 -10.71 11.01 -29.51
CA ILE A 66 -9.28 10.94 -29.30
C ILE A 66 -8.63 11.90 -30.32
N LEU A 67 -8.54 13.18 -29.96
CA LEU A 67 -7.65 14.12 -30.61
C LEU A 67 -6.32 14.08 -29.85
N ALA A 68 -5.44 13.18 -30.27
CA ALA A 68 -4.08 13.09 -29.76
C ALA A 68 -3.35 14.43 -30.00
N LYS A 69 -3.16 15.22 -28.93
CA LYS A 69 -2.16 16.28 -28.89
C LYS A 69 -0.78 15.68 -28.61
N PRO A 70 0.30 16.23 -29.18
CA PRO A 70 1.61 15.57 -29.25
C PRO A 70 2.43 15.62 -27.94
N ASP A 71 1.80 15.80 -26.77
CA ASP A 71 2.46 15.78 -25.47
C ASP A 71 1.59 14.96 -24.51
N GLY A 72 1.91 13.68 -24.35
CA GLY A 72 1.05 12.66 -23.71
C GLY A 72 0.80 12.84 -22.21
N LEU A 73 -0.10 13.76 -21.84
CA LEU A 73 -0.54 13.96 -20.45
C LEU A 73 -2.03 14.34 -20.35
N LEU A 74 -2.93 13.35 -20.43
CA LEU A 74 -4.36 13.35 -19.98
C LEU A 74 -4.77 11.86 -19.80
N ASP A 75 -5.52 11.32 -18.82
CA ASP A 75 -6.10 11.75 -17.55
C ASP A 75 -6.29 10.49 -16.67
N ALA A 76 -5.44 10.26 -15.67
CA ALA A 76 -5.64 9.22 -14.66
C ALA A 76 -6.51 9.70 -13.49
N ASN A 77 -6.67 11.01 -13.33
CA ASN A 77 -7.35 11.64 -12.19
C ASN A 77 -8.88 11.46 -12.20
N ASP A 78 -9.55 11.57 -13.34
CA ASP A 78 -11.03 11.57 -13.38
C ASP A 78 -11.65 10.20 -13.06
N SER A 79 -11.08 9.11 -13.59
CA SER A 79 -11.52 7.74 -13.24
C SER A 79 -11.23 7.37 -11.78
N MET A 80 -10.20 7.98 -11.17
CA MET A 80 -9.82 7.75 -9.76
C MET A 80 -10.73 8.46 -8.76
N LEU A 81 -11.07 9.71 -9.07
CA LEU A 81 -11.98 10.50 -8.24
C LEU A 81 -13.34 9.82 -8.12
N GLN A 82 -13.77 9.05 -9.13
CA GLN A 82 -15.03 8.30 -9.09
C GLN A 82 -15.07 7.17 -8.03
N LEU A 83 -13.93 6.56 -7.69
CA LEU A 83 -13.87 5.46 -6.70
C LEU A 83 -13.69 5.95 -5.25
N VAL A 84 -13.42 7.25 -5.07
CA VAL A 84 -13.17 7.88 -3.77
C VAL A 84 -14.31 8.85 -3.47
N PRO A 85 -14.90 8.83 -2.26
CA PRO A 85 -15.95 9.78 -1.89
C PRO A 85 -15.50 11.24 -2.12
N GLN A 86 -16.38 12.07 -2.70
CA GLN A 86 -16.08 13.44 -3.12
C GLN A 86 -15.45 14.29 -2.00
N ARG A 87 -15.91 14.12 -0.75
CA ARG A 87 -15.36 14.82 0.43
C ARG A 87 -13.87 14.57 0.67
N LEU A 88 -13.32 13.47 0.15
CA LEU A 88 -11.91 13.09 0.31
C LEU A 88 -11.03 13.51 -0.88
N HIS A 89 -11.62 14.07 -1.95
CA HIS A 89 -10.88 14.51 -3.14
C HIS A 89 -9.86 15.60 -2.82
N LYS A 90 -10.11 16.43 -1.80
CA LYS A 90 -9.15 17.43 -1.30
C LYS A 90 -7.79 16.84 -0.90
N TYR A 91 -7.74 15.56 -0.53
CA TYR A 91 -6.48 14.86 -0.22
C TYR A 91 -5.79 14.28 -1.46
N LEU A 92 -6.45 14.22 -2.61
CA LEU A 92 -5.89 13.67 -3.86
C LEU A 92 -5.41 14.76 -4.82
N VAL A 93 -5.99 15.96 -4.73
CA VAL A 93 -5.64 17.10 -5.59
C VAL A 93 -4.47 17.88 -5.01
N ALA A 94 -3.54 18.31 -5.86
CA ALA A 94 -2.46 19.21 -5.46
C ALA A 94 -3.06 20.55 -5.00
N LEU A 95 -2.59 21.06 -3.85
CA LEU A 95 -2.98 22.41 -3.42
C LEU A 95 -2.52 23.42 -4.48
N PRO A 96 -3.34 24.41 -4.86
CA PRO A 96 -2.88 25.53 -5.66
C PRO A 96 -1.70 26.18 -4.93
N GLN A 97 -0.57 26.36 -5.61
CA GLN A 97 0.53 27.15 -5.06
C GLN A 97 -0.04 28.52 -4.72
N ARG A 98 -0.10 28.88 -3.43
CA ARG A 98 -0.37 30.27 -3.06
C ARG A 98 0.75 31.11 -3.66
N ASP A 99 0.39 32.13 -4.42
CA ASP A 99 1.31 33.14 -4.93
C ASP A 99 2.20 33.62 -3.77
N ARG A 100 3.43 33.12 -3.71
CA ARG A 100 4.46 33.72 -2.87
C ARG A 100 4.64 35.15 -3.38
N PRO A 101 4.80 36.17 -2.53
CA PRO A 101 5.07 37.51 -3.01
C PRO A 101 6.35 37.48 -3.83
N HIS A 102 6.18 37.60 -5.15
CA HIS A 102 7.27 37.86 -6.08
C HIS A 102 7.94 39.15 -5.63
N GLN A 103 9.14 39.05 -5.04
CA GLN A 103 10.10 40.13 -5.19
C GLN A 103 10.31 40.31 -6.69
N ALA A 104 9.96 41.49 -7.18
CA ALA A 104 9.98 41.85 -8.59
C ALA A 104 11.33 41.53 -9.22
N ILE A 105 11.35 40.60 -10.16
CA ILE A 105 12.47 40.41 -11.09
C ILE A 105 12.05 41.07 -12.41
N LEU A 106 12.74 42.16 -12.72
CA LEU A 106 12.72 42.82 -14.03
C LEU A 106 13.04 41.80 -15.15
N PRO A 107 12.48 41.96 -16.36
CA PRO A 107 12.64 40.97 -17.41
C PRO A 107 14.09 41.00 -17.93
N GLY A 108 14.84 39.93 -17.66
CA GLY A 108 16.19 39.76 -18.15
C GLY A 108 16.67 38.31 -18.06
N ASN A 109 16.71 37.66 -19.23
CA ASN A 109 17.39 36.41 -19.60
C ASN A 109 17.23 35.16 -18.72
N ALA A 110 16.60 34.16 -19.34
CA ALA A 110 16.58 32.77 -18.92
C ALA A 110 18.01 32.23 -18.69
N SER A 111 18.33 31.98 -17.43
CA SER A 111 19.39 31.08 -17.00
C SER A 111 18.89 30.36 -15.75
N GLU A 112 18.92 29.02 -15.84
CA GLU A 112 18.78 28.00 -14.79
C GLU A 112 18.40 28.50 -13.39
N GLN A 113 17.12 28.32 -13.03
CA GLN A 113 16.68 28.44 -11.64
C GLN A 113 17.23 27.26 -10.82
N VAL A 114 18.37 27.48 -10.18
CA VAL A 114 18.85 26.66 -9.07
C VAL A 114 17.83 26.80 -7.92
N PRO A 115 17.26 25.71 -7.38
CA PRO A 115 16.35 25.79 -6.24
C PRO A 115 17.07 26.45 -5.06
N ALA A 116 16.41 27.41 -4.39
CA ALA A 116 16.93 28.08 -3.21
C ALA A 116 17.48 27.04 -2.23
N THR A 117 18.78 27.12 -1.93
CA THR A 117 19.46 26.24 -0.99
C THR A 117 18.82 26.45 0.39
N VAL A 118 18.07 25.45 0.87
CA VAL A 118 17.51 25.48 2.22
C VAL A 118 18.69 25.58 3.21
N ASN A 119 18.72 26.64 4.01
CA ASN A 119 19.74 26.81 5.03
C ASN A 119 19.59 25.69 6.07
N VAL A 120 20.50 24.72 6.06
CA VAL A 120 20.48 23.54 6.94
C VAL A 120 20.39 23.93 8.42
N THR A 121 21.00 25.05 8.81
CA THR A 121 20.95 25.53 10.20
C THR A 121 19.54 25.98 10.59
N GLU A 122 18.83 26.66 9.69
CA GLU A 122 17.44 27.07 9.91
C GLU A 122 16.52 25.86 9.91
N LEU A 123 16.75 24.90 9.01
CA LEU A 123 15.99 23.65 8.95
C LEU A 123 16.10 22.86 10.26
N ARG A 124 17.32 22.71 10.81
CA ARG A 124 17.54 22.04 12.10
C ARG A 124 16.78 22.75 13.23
N LYS A 125 16.91 24.09 13.32
CA LYS A 125 16.17 24.90 14.31
C LYS A 125 14.66 24.73 14.18
N LEU A 126 14.14 24.68 12.96
CA LEU A 126 12.73 24.47 12.69
C LEU A 126 12.26 23.10 13.17
N ILE A 127 13.01 22.05 12.83
CA ILE A 127 12.75 20.67 13.29
C ILE A 127 12.74 20.60 14.82
N ASP A 128 13.74 21.18 15.47
CA ASP A 128 13.83 21.21 16.93
C ASP A 128 12.62 21.92 17.54
N GLN A 129 12.26 23.10 17.02
CA GLN A 129 11.09 23.85 17.48
C GLN A 129 9.78 23.07 17.29
N GLN A 130 9.59 22.41 16.16
CA GLN A 130 8.38 21.62 15.89
C GLN A 130 8.29 20.42 16.84
N ASN A 131 9.41 19.69 17.01
CA ASN A 131 9.48 18.54 17.90
C ASN A 131 9.30 18.89 19.38
N SER A 132 9.78 20.06 19.82
CA SER A 132 9.62 20.53 21.20
C SER A 132 8.18 20.96 21.51
N LYS A 133 7.46 21.53 20.53
CA LYS A 133 6.08 21.99 20.74
C LYS A 133 5.09 20.85 20.91
N GLN A 134 5.35 19.69 20.31
CA GLN A 134 4.47 18.51 20.38
C GLN A 134 2.99 18.82 20.13
N VAL A 135 2.69 19.66 19.13
CA VAL A 135 1.31 20.10 18.86
C VAL A 135 0.46 18.91 18.39
N VAL A 136 -0.67 18.68 19.04
CA VAL A 136 -1.73 17.78 18.59
C VAL A 136 -2.81 18.61 17.90
N PHE A 137 -2.94 18.44 16.60
CA PHE A 137 -3.97 19.10 15.80
C PHE A 137 -5.32 18.39 15.98
N ASN A 138 -6.40 19.18 15.89
CA ASN A 138 -7.79 18.76 16.02
C ASN A 138 -8.18 18.16 17.39
N GLU A 139 -7.35 18.35 18.43
CA GLU A 139 -7.69 17.91 19.79
C GLU A 139 -8.91 18.67 20.35
N ASP A 140 -9.07 19.93 19.97
CA ASP A 140 -10.23 20.76 20.29
C ASP A 140 -11.55 20.21 19.70
N VAL A 141 -11.48 19.55 18.55
CA VAL A 141 -12.65 18.96 17.87
C VAL A 141 -12.94 17.53 18.35
N TYR A 142 -11.90 16.71 18.52
CA TYR A 142 -12.03 15.27 18.81
C TYR A 142 -11.79 14.91 20.28
N GLY A 143 -11.52 15.89 21.13
CA GLY A 143 -11.17 15.69 22.54
C GLY A 143 -9.83 14.98 22.74
N PRO A 144 -9.37 14.90 24.01
CA PRO A 144 -8.06 14.34 24.35
C PRO A 144 -7.97 12.83 24.06
N LEU A 145 -6.73 12.31 23.94
CA LEU A 145 -6.48 10.88 23.74
C LEU A 145 -7.08 10.05 24.87
N GLN A 146 -7.92 9.07 24.53
CA GLN A 146 -8.51 8.12 25.48
C GLN A 146 -7.73 6.79 25.48
N ASN A 147 -7.84 6.02 26.57
CA ASN A 147 -7.14 4.73 26.67
C ASN A 147 -7.63 3.65 25.69
N ASP A 148 -8.89 3.74 25.25
CA ASP A 148 -9.49 2.85 24.25
C ASP A 148 -9.33 3.36 22.80
N SER A 149 -8.69 4.53 22.64
CA SER A 149 -8.27 5.07 21.36
C SER A 149 -7.11 4.26 20.78
N LEU A 150 -6.92 4.32 19.47
CA LEU A 150 -5.76 3.72 18.80
C LEU A 150 -4.74 4.81 18.47
N VAL A 151 -3.48 4.58 18.79
CA VAL A 151 -2.37 5.41 18.31
C VAL A 151 -1.76 4.74 17.08
N ILE A 152 -1.65 5.49 15.98
CA ILE A 152 -1.08 5.02 14.72
C ILE A 152 0.12 5.89 14.36
N VAL A 153 1.30 5.28 14.22
CA VAL A 153 2.55 5.96 13.84
C VAL A 153 2.87 5.61 12.39
N ILE A 154 2.98 6.62 11.54
CA ILE A 154 3.20 6.47 10.10
C ILE A 154 4.61 7.00 9.77
N GLN A 155 5.48 6.13 9.25
CA GLN A 155 6.79 6.56 8.76
C GLN A 155 6.65 7.20 7.37
N VAL A 156 7.05 8.46 7.24
CA VAL A 156 6.90 9.29 6.04
C VAL A 156 8.27 9.67 5.49
N HIS A 157 8.44 9.50 4.18
CA HIS A 157 9.60 9.98 3.43
C HIS A 157 9.18 11.11 2.47
N THR A 158 9.36 10.93 1.15
CA THR A 158 9.11 11.94 0.11
C THR A 158 8.01 11.52 -0.88
N ARG A 159 7.31 10.41 -0.61
CA ARG A 159 6.38 9.78 -1.55
C ARG A 159 4.94 10.30 -1.39
N ILE A 160 4.76 11.60 -1.61
CA ILE A 160 3.47 12.29 -1.37
C ILE A 160 2.27 11.60 -2.05
N MET A 161 2.44 11.05 -3.25
CA MET A 161 1.34 10.38 -3.97
C MET A 161 0.84 9.14 -3.25
N TYR A 162 1.73 8.32 -2.69
CA TYR A 162 1.32 7.17 -1.87
C TYR A 162 0.68 7.64 -0.56
N LEU A 163 1.28 8.65 0.10
CA LEU A 163 0.77 9.20 1.35
C LEU A 163 -0.67 9.70 1.21
N ARG A 164 -1.01 10.35 0.10
CA ARG A 164 -2.39 10.77 -0.21
C ARG A 164 -3.36 9.58 -0.18
N HIS A 165 -2.99 8.45 -0.76
CA HIS A 165 -3.81 7.24 -0.75
C HIS A 165 -3.86 6.56 0.62
N THR A 166 -2.76 6.59 1.38
CA THR A 166 -2.75 6.17 2.78
C THR A 166 -3.75 6.99 3.60
N ILE A 167 -3.69 8.33 3.52
CA ILE A 167 -4.62 9.26 4.20
C ILE A 167 -6.07 8.99 3.79
N VAL A 168 -6.35 8.84 2.49
CA VAL A 168 -7.70 8.52 2.00
C VAL A 168 -8.21 7.19 2.53
N SER A 169 -7.35 6.16 2.60
CA SER A 169 -7.75 4.86 3.16
C SER A 169 -8.02 4.93 4.67
N LEU A 170 -7.22 5.69 5.42
CA LEU A 170 -7.45 5.95 6.84
C LEU A 170 -8.77 6.71 7.07
N ALA A 171 -9.05 7.75 6.28
CA ALA A 171 -10.26 8.56 6.37
C ALA A 171 -11.56 7.76 6.11
N ARG A 172 -11.46 6.61 5.44
CA ARG A 172 -12.59 5.70 5.20
C ARG A 172 -12.78 4.66 6.31
N ALA A 173 -11.78 4.45 7.17
CA ALA A 173 -11.85 3.44 8.19
C ALA A 173 -12.81 3.83 9.31
N ARG A 174 -13.62 2.87 9.74
CA ARG A 174 -14.61 3.10 10.80
C ARG A 174 -13.92 3.22 12.16
N GLY A 175 -14.23 4.27 12.91
CA GLY A 175 -13.66 4.52 14.24
C GLY A 175 -12.36 5.33 14.22
N ILE A 176 -11.92 5.80 13.05
CA ILE A 176 -10.68 6.58 12.88
C ILE A 176 -10.75 7.92 13.61
N GLU A 177 -11.94 8.48 13.80
CA GLU A 177 -12.18 9.76 14.49
C GLU A 177 -11.67 9.78 15.93
N ASN A 178 -11.59 8.62 16.57
CA ASN A 178 -11.08 8.47 17.93
C ASN A 178 -9.56 8.25 17.97
N ALA A 179 -8.91 7.98 16.83
CA ALA A 179 -7.49 7.69 16.77
C ALA A 179 -6.62 8.95 16.85
N LEU A 180 -5.36 8.76 17.24
CA LEU A 180 -4.28 9.73 17.07
C LEU A 180 -3.35 9.24 15.97
N LEU A 181 -3.19 10.03 14.91
CA LEU A 181 -2.22 9.77 13.84
C LEU A 181 -0.95 10.57 14.08
N ILE A 182 0.18 9.89 14.26
CA ILE A 182 1.50 10.49 14.40
C ILE A 182 2.27 10.25 13.11
N PHE A 183 2.51 11.30 12.34
CA PHE A 183 3.34 11.27 11.13
C PHE A 183 4.79 11.55 11.53
N SER A 184 5.69 10.61 11.23
CA SER A 184 7.11 10.70 11.54
C SER A 184 7.90 10.88 10.26
N HIS A 185 8.56 12.02 10.10
CA HIS A 185 9.20 12.45 8.87
C HIS A 185 10.71 12.33 8.95
N ASP A 186 11.38 11.75 7.94
CA ASP A 186 12.84 11.87 7.78
C ASP A 186 13.26 12.86 6.67
N HIS A 187 12.28 13.51 6.06
CA HIS A 187 12.48 14.60 5.13
C HIS A 187 11.45 15.70 5.41
N TYR A 188 11.91 16.91 5.64
CA TYR A 188 11.05 18.07 5.77
C TYR A 188 10.61 18.53 4.38
N ASP A 189 9.32 18.44 4.10
CA ASP A 189 8.70 18.85 2.84
C ASP A 189 7.43 19.64 3.16
N GLU A 190 7.39 20.90 2.72
CA GLU A 190 6.27 21.81 3.00
C GLU A 190 4.94 21.28 2.45
N GLN A 191 4.93 20.66 1.27
CA GLN A 191 3.72 20.13 0.65
C GLN A 191 3.17 18.91 1.40
N ILE A 192 4.07 18.05 1.88
CA ILE A 192 3.69 16.91 2.73
C ILE A 192 3.14 17.40 4.06
N ASN A 193 3.79 18.40 4.67
CA ASN A 193 3.38 18.96 5.95
C ASN A 193 1.99 19.63 5.85
N GLU A 194 1.75 20.41 4.79
CA GLU A 194 0.45 21.01 4.50
C GLU A 194 -0.63 19.95 4.24
N LEU A 195 -0.31 18.89 3.48
CA LEU A 195 -1.23 17.77 3.25
C LEU A 195 -1.70 17.13 4.56
N ILE A 196 -0.79 16.92 5.52
CA ILE A 196 -1.11 16.36 6.82
C ILE A 196 -1.89 17.36 7.69
N GLN A 197 -1.58 18.65 7.63
CA GLN A 197 -2.33 19.68 8.35
C GLN A 197 -3.77 19.84 7.86
N MET A 198 -4.07 19.48 6.61
CA MET A 198 -5.44 19.47 6.09
C MET A 198 -6.33 18.33 6.62
N ILE A 199 -5.76 17.35 7.33
CA ILE A 199 -6.52 16.23 7.88
C ILE A 199 -7.52 16.77 8.90
N ASP A 200 -8.80 16.50 8.64
CA ASP A 200 -9.94 17.00 9.43
C ASP A 200 -10.86 15.89 9.92
N PHE A 201 -10.39 14.64 9.93
CA PHE A 201 -11.20 13.47 10.31
C PHE A 201 -10.75 12.79 11.61
N CYS A 202 -9.64 13.21 12.22
CA CYS A 202 -9.13 12.72 13.50
C CYS A 202 -8.04 13.65 14.06
N LYS A 203 -7.49 13.30 15.23
CA LYS A 203 -6.30 13.97 15.80
C LYS A 203 -5.05 13.62 15.00
N THR A 204 -4.18 14.62 14.79
CA THR A 204 -2.89 14.40 14.13
C THR A 204 -1.74 15.07 14.87
N MET A 205 -0.54 14.52 14.73
CA MET A 205 0.71 15.07 15.24
C MET A 205 1.80 14.81 14.21
N GLN A 206 2.72 15.77 14.03
CA GLN A 206 3.90 15.61 13.18
C GLN A 206 5.16 15.64 14.04
N ILE A 207 6.06 14.68 13.81
CA ILE A 207 7.39 14.62 14.42
C ILE A 207 8.44 14.47 13.33
N PHE A 208 9.61 15.07 13.51
CA PHE A 208 10.64 15.17 12.48
C PHE A 208 11.96 14.57 12.96
N TYR A 209 12.47 13.56 12.28
CA TYR A 209 13.74 12.93 12.60
C TYR A 209 14.90 13.93 12.40
N PRO A 210 15.62 14.32 13.47
CA PRO A 210 16.57 15.45 13.41
C PRO A 210 17.93 15.09 12.82
N TYR A 211 18.19 13.80 12.56
CA TYR A 211 19.48 13.30 12.08
C TYR A 211 19.35 12.65 10.69
N SER A 212 18.56 13.26 9.81
CA SER A 212 18.38 12.85 8.43
C SER A 212 19.54 13.29 7.51
N ILE A 213 19.62 12.69 6.33
CA ILE A 213 20.53 13.12 5.26
C ILE A 213 20.25 14.57 4.82
N GLN A 214 18.99 15.03 4.88
CA GLN A 214 18.61 16.40 4.54
C GLN A 214 19.17 17.41 5.55
N THR A 215 19.21 17.04 6.83
CA THR A 215 19.77 17.88 7.89
C THR A 215 21.28 17.76 7.99
N HIS A 216 21.92 16.77 7.37
CA HIS A 216 23.35 16.51 7.46
C HIS A 216 23.96 16.20 6.07
N PRO A 217 23.84 17.10 5.07
CA PRO A 217 24.18 16.76 3.69
C PRO A 217 25.64 16.33 3.48
N ASP A 218 26.57 16.97 4.20
CA ASP A 218 28.02 16.80 4.02
C ASP A 218 28.73 16.25 5.27
N SER A 219 27.99 15.62 6.18
CA SER A 219 28.52 15.13 7.46
C SER A 219 27.73 13.93 7.95
N PHE A 220 28.32 13.07 8.77
CA PHE A 220 27.57 11.99 9.42
C PHE A 220 26.37 12.55 10.22
N PRO A 221 25.16 11.94 10.14
CA PRO A 221 24.82 10.69 9.47
C PRO A 221 24.36 10.82 8.00
N GLY A 222 24.49 11.96 7.34
CA GLY A 222 24.41 11.99 5.88
C GLY A 222 25.68 11.47 5.22
N GLU A 223 25.93 11.88 3.99
CA GLU A 223 27.12 11.48 3.24
C GLU A 223 28.27 12.42 3.62
N SER A 224 29.38 11.86 4.11
CA SER A 224 30.60 12.64 4.37
C SER A 224 31.56 12.53 3.19
N PRO A 225 32.19 13.61 2.72
CA PRO A 225 33.24 13.55 1.68
C PRO A 225 34.41 12.62 2.03
N ASP A 226 34.64 12.41 3.32
CA ASP A 226 35.72 11.58 3.87
C ASP A 226 35.31 10.12 4.13
N ASP A 227 34.07 9.73 3.83
CA ASP A 227 33.62 8.35 3.90
C ASP A 227 34.29 7.49 2.80
N CYS A 228 34.55 6.23 3.12
CA CYS A 228 35.07 5.30 2.13
C CYS A 228 34.00 5.01 1.06
N PRO A 229 34.35 5.03 -0.25
CA PRO A 229 33.44 4.58 -1.30
C PRO A 229 32.94 3.16 -1.02
N ARG A 230 31.66 2.89 -1.29
CA ARG A 230 31.00 1.62 -0.95
C ARG A 230 31.84 0.38 -1.28
N ASP A 231 32.30 0.26 -2.52
CA ASP A 231 32.89 -0.98 -3.05
C ASP A 231 34.43 -0.96 -3.08
N ILE A 232 35.06 0.03 -2.44
CA ILE A 232 36.53 0.09 -2.39
C ILE A 232 37.09 -1.09 -1.55
N PRO A 233 38.15 -1.78 -1.98
CA PRO A 233 38.78 -2.81 -1.16
C PRO A 233 39.34 -2.24 0.15
N LYS A 234 39.21 -2.97 1.25
CA LYS A 234 39.69 -2.54 2.58
C LYS A 234 41.17 -2.12 2.61
N SER A 235 42.02 -2.83 1.87
CA SER A 235 43.45 -2.50 1.76
C SER A 235 43.70 -1.13 1.13
N GLU A 236 42.84 -0.70 0.20
CA GLU A 236 42.91 0.61 -0.44
C GLU A 236 42.24 1.68 0.42
N ALA A 237 41.11 1.37 1.08
CA ALA A 237 40.47 2.25 2.06
C ALA A 237 41.45 2.71 3.15
N ILE A 238 42.24 1.77 3.70
CA ILE A 238 43.27 2.05 4.71
C ILE A 238 44.37 2.97 4.15
N LYS A 239 44.80 2.75 2.90
CA LYS A 239 45.79 3.62 2.24
C LYS A 239 45.26 5.03 2.01
N ARG A 240 43.98 5.15 1.61
CA ARG A 240 43.28 6.42 1.41
C ARG A 240 42.96 7.14 2.72
N LYS A 241 43.03 6.44 3.86
CA LYS A 241 42.72 6.96 5.21
C LYS A 241 41.32 7.57 5.32
N CYS A 242 40.34 6.98 4.61
CA CYS A 242 38.93 7.36 4.79
C CYS A 242 38.42 6.94 6.18
N ILE A 243 37.43 7.68 6.72
CA ILE A 243 37.05 7.65 8.14
C ILE A 243 36.68 6.24 8.63
N ASN A 244 35.88 5.53 7.84
CA ASN A 244 35.32 4.23 8.21
C ASN A 244 36.10 3.05 7.63
N ALA A 245 37.35 3.23 7.17
CA ALA A 245 38.15 2.20 6.50
C ALA A 245 38.26 0.87 7.27
N MET A 246 38.25 0.94 8.60
CA MET A 246 38.37 -0.25 9.46
C MET A 246 37.05 -1.00 9.68
N HIS A 247 35.92 -0.41 9.28
CA HIS A 247 34.57 -0.85 9.62
C HIS A 247 33.66 -1.08 8.39
N PRO A 248 34.06 -1.94 7.43
CA PRO A 248 33.12 -2.40 6.41
C PRO A 248 32.07 -3.33 7.02
N ASP A 249 30.97 -3.55 6.30
CA ASP A 249 29.98 -4.57 6.63
C ASP A 249 30.55 -6.00 6.49
N GLN A 250 29.77 -7.00 6.88
CA GLN A 250 30.13 -8.42 6.83
C GLN A 250 30.39 -8.94 5.41
N TYR A 251 30.04 -8.18 4.39
CA TYR A 251 30.27 -8.47 2.97
C TYR A 251 31.42 -7.64 2.37
N GLY A 252 32.07 -6.79 3.18
CA GLY A 252 33.20 -5.97 2.75
C GLY A 252 32.82 -4.63 2.13
N HIS A 253 31.57 -4.21 2.20
CA HIS A 253 31.12 -2.92 1.66
C HIS A 253 31.06 -1.83 2.74
N TYR A 254 31.32 -0.59 2.35
CA TYR A 254 31.21 0.58 3.23
C TYR A 254 29.79 1.18 3.21
N ARG A 255 29.56 2.02 4.23
CA ARG A 255 28.30 2.70 4.51
C ARG A 255 27.79 3.53 3.32
N GLU A 256 26.49 3.51 3.09
CA GLU A 256 25.77 4.50 2.29
C GLU A 256 24.65 5.12 3.14
N ALA A 257 24.63 6.45 3.27
CA ALA A 257 23.73 7.16 4.17
C ALA A 257 22.24 6.92 3.86
N LYS A 258 21.88 6.89 2.57
CA LYS A 258 20.50 6.64 2.12
C LYS A 258 19.92 5.28 2.57
N PHE A 259 20.76 4.26 2.76
CA PHE A 259 20.31 2.94 3.20
C PHE A 259 20.22 2.82 4.73
N THR A 260 21.06 3.57 5.45
CA THR A 260 21.09 3.54 6.91
C THR A 260 20.01 4.44 7.54
N GLN A 261 19.59 5.51 6.86
CA GLN A 261 18.57 6.43 7.38
C GLN A 261 17.28 5.72 7.81
N THR A 262 16.78 4.76 7.03
CA THR A 262 15.50 4.09 7.31
C THR A 262 15.49 3.39 8.66
N LYS A 263 16.58 2.67 9.01
CA LYS A 263 16.69 1.99 10.31
C LYS A 263 16.90 2.96 11.46
N HIS A 264 17.68 4.01 11.26
CA HIS A 264 17.82 5.09 12.25
C HIS A 264 16.49 5.78 12.53
N HIS A 265 15.77 6.20 11.49
CA HIS A 265 14.47 6.83 11.61
C HIS A 265 13.47 5.90 12.31
N TRP A 266 13.46 4.60 11.95
CA TRP A 266 12.56 3.64 12.58
C TRP A 266 12.84 3.50 14.08
N TRP A 267 14.11 3.43 14.46
CA TRP A 267 14.53 3.30 15.85
C TRP A 267 14.26 4.58 16.65
N TRP A 268 14.59 5.74 16.09
CA TRP A 268 14.34 7.04 16.69
C TRP A 268 12.84 7.25 16.94
N LYS A 269 11.99 7.04 15.93
CA LYS A 269 10.55 7.33 16.05
C LYS A 269 9.88 6.45 17.10
N ALA A 270 10.30 5.19 17.21
CA ALA A 270 9.77 4.28 18.21
C ALA A 270 10.21 4.71 19.63
N ASN A 271 11.48 5.09 19.83
CA ASN A 271 11.94 5.65 21.11
C ASN A 271 11.19 6.94 21.46
N ARG A 272 11.07 7.88 20.52
CA ARG A 272 10.36 9.15 20.70
C ARG A 272 8.90 8.91 21.12
N VAL A 273 8.17 8.10 20.35
CA VAL A 273 6.75 7.83 20.60
C VAL A 273 6.54 7.13 21.94
N PHE A 274 7.29 6.08 22.24
CA PHE A 274 7.08 5.39 23.51
C PHE A 274 7.57 6.22 24.69
N ASN A 275 8.75 6.85 24.64
CA ASN A 275 9.40 7.33 25.85
C ASN A 275 9.27 8.85 26.08
N GLU A 276 8.97 9.64 25.06
CA GLU A 276 9.19 11.08 25.14
C GLU A 276 8.01 11.95 24.66
N LEU A 277 7.00 11.37 24.02
CA LEU A 277 5.80 12.10 23.63
C LEU A 277 4.81 12.20 24.80
N ASP A 278 4.45 13.42 25.16
CA ASP A 278 3.64 13.70 26.35
C ASP A 278 2.22 13.13 26.20
N VAL A 279 1.63 13.27 25.01
CA VAL A 279 0.27 12.82 24.70
C VAL A 279 0.08 11.30 24.86
N VAL A 280 1.15 10.50 24.72
CA VAL A 280 1.11 9.03 24.84
C VAL A 280 1.82 8.49 26.08
N ASN A 281 2.30 9.35 26.98
CA ASN A 281 3.07 8.94 28.15
C ASN A 281 2.30 7.93 29.04
N ASN A 282 1.03 8.22 29.32
CA ASN A 282 0.14 7.38 30.13
C ASN A 282 -0.68 6.36 29.30
N TYR A 283 -0.48 6.31 27.99
CA TYR A 283 -1.19 5.39 27.12
C TYR A 283 -0.65 3.96 27.28
N SER A 284 -1.55 3.01 27.56
CA SER A 284 -1.24 1.59 27.77
C SER A 284 -1.62 0.69 26.60
N GLY A 285 -2.42 1.20 25.66
CA GLY A 285 -2.89 0.44 24.51
C GLY A 285 -1.78 0.12 23.50
N PRO A 286 -2.10 -0.67 22.46
CA PRO A 286 -1.16 -0.99 21.40
C PRO A 286 -0.94 0.23 20.49
N ILE A 287 0.31 0.42 20.05
CA ILE A 287 0.66 1.41 19.04
C ILE A 287 0.84 0.69 17.71
N LEU A 288 0.10 1.11 16.67
CA LEU A 288 0.15 0.53 15.32
C LEU A 288 1.17 1.30 14.46
N PHE A 289 2.12 0.59 13.87
CA PHE A 289 3.11 1.16 12.96
C PHE A 289 2.73 0.89 11.50
N LEU A 290 2.71 1.96 10.71
CA LEU A 290 2.46 1.99 9.26
C LEU A 290 3.57 2.78 8.52
N GLU A 291 3.52 2.76 7.19
CA GLU A 291 4.42 3.45 6.28
C GLU A 291 3.56 4.26 5.28
N ASP A 292 4.16 5.26 4.63
CA ASP A 292 3.49 6.18 3.70
C ASP A 292 2.99 5.54 2.39
N ASP A 293 3.23 4.24 2.19
CA ASP A 293 2.73 3.42 1.09
C ASP A 293 1.91 2.20 1.56
N HIS A 294 1.34 2.30 2.76
CA HIS A 294 0.31 1.37 3.22
C HIS A 294 -1.09 1.87 2.89
N TYR A 295 -1.93 0.97 2.40
CA TYR A 295 -3.38 1.17 2.23
C TYR A 295 -4.10 0.28 3.25
N VAL A 296 -5.05 0.83 4.00
CA VAL A 296 -5.80 0.08 5.02
C VAL A 296 -7.22 -0.29 4.57
N ALA A 297 -7.70 -1.46 5.02
CA ALA A 297 -9.09 -1.87 4.87
C ALA A 297 -10.00 -1.10 5.84
N GLU A 298 -11.27 -0.92 5.50
CA GLU A 298 -12.20 -0.10 6.30
C GLU A 298 -12.46 -0.64 7.72
N ASP A 299 -12.28 -1.95 7.94
CA ASP A 299 -12.44 -2.64 9.22
C ASP A 299 -11.14 -2.81 10.03
N PHE A 300 -10.01 -2.21 9.61
CA PHE A 300 -8.70 -2.53 10.21
C PHE A 300 -8.64 -2.24 11.73
N ILE A 301 -9.27 -1.16 12.20
CA ILE A 301 -9.34 -0.79 13.62
C ILE A 301 -10.19 -1.80 14.38
N TYR A 302 -11.35 -2.16 13.83
CA TYR A 302 -12.24 -3.17 14.39
C TYR A 302 -11.51 -4.51 14.54
N MET A 303 -10.82 -4.93 13.49
CA MET A 303 -10.06 -6.18 13.48
C MET A 303 -8.91 -6.16 14.47
N LEU A 304 -8.19 -5.04 14.62
CA LEU A 304 -7.13 -4.92 15.61
C LEU A 304 -7.66 -5.08 17.04
N LYS A 305 -8.80 -4.43 17.36
CA LYS A 305 -9.47 -4.58 18.67
C LYS A 305 -9.95 -6.03 18.90
N LEU A 306 -10.50 -6.67 17.87
CA LEU A 306 -10.92 -8.07 17.94
C LEU A 306 -9.73 -9.03 18.14
N MET A 307 -8.61 -8.76 17.47
CA MET A 307 -7.36 -9.50 17.64
C MET A 307 -6.80 -9.33 19.05
N GLU A 308 -6.74 -8.11 19.59
CA GLU A 308 -6.26 -7.86 20.95
C GLU A 308 -7.08 -8.64 21.99
N LYS A 309 -8.40 -8.55 21.91
CA LYS A 309 -9.31 -9.31 22.78
C LYS A 309 -9.08 -10.81 22.66
N SER A 310 -9.01 -11.34 21.43
CA SER A 310 -8.80 -12.77 21.18
C SER A 310 -7.42 -13.25 21.64
N CYS A 311 -6.39 -12.42 21.44
CA CYS A 311 -5.00 -12.69 21.79
C CYS A 311 -4.83 -12.82 23.30
N SER A 312 -5.49 -11.96 24.09
CA SER A 312 -5.43 -12.01 25.56
C SER A 312 -5.91 -13.35 26.14
N ILE A 313 -6.80 -14.05 25.43
CA ILE A 313 -7.38 -15.33 25.84
C ILE A 313 -6.59 -16.50 25.25
N VAL A 314 -6.32 -16.46 23.95
CA VAL A 314 -5.76 -17.61 23.21
C VAL A 314 -4.24 -17.65 23.27
N CYS A 315 -3.57 -16.51 23.37
CA CYS A 315 -2.11 -16.40 23.38
C CYS A 315 -1.61 -15.25 24.28
N PRO A 316 -1.65 -15.41 25.61
CA PRO A 316 -1.15 -14.39 26.54
C PRO A 316 0.33 -14.03 26.32
N GLN A 317 1.10 -14.92 25.69
CA GLN A 317 2.51 -14.76 25.37
C GLN A 317 2.78 -14.12 24.00
N CYS A 318 1.75 -13.82 23.20
CA CYS A 318 1.92 -13.17 21.91
C CYS A 318 2.33 -11.71 22.10
N SER A 319 3.39 -11.30 21.41
CA SER A 319 4.04 -10.00 21.61
C SER A 319 3.62 -8.97 20.56
N ILE A 320 3.22 -9.43 19.38
CA ILE A 320 2.98 -8.57 18.22
C ILE A 320 1.66 -8.97 17.56
N LEU A 321 0.87 -7.98 17.16
CA LEU A 321 -0.27 -8.15 16.26
C LEU A 321 0.15 -7.67 14.86
N SER A 322 -0.21 -8.41 13.82
CA SER A 322 0.11 -8.05 12.42
C SER A 322 -1.16 -8.03 11.58
N LEU A 323 -1.48 -6.87 11.02
CA LEU A 323 -2.67 -6.68 10.18
C LEU A 323 -2.44 -7.03 8.71
N GLY A 324 -1.18 -7.13 8.26
CA GLY A 324 -0.85 -7.51 6.89
C GLY A 324 0.25 -8.57 6.83
N THR A 325 0.41 -9.18 5.65
CA THR A 325 1.61 -9.95 5.32
C THR A 325 2.10 -9.69 3.90
N TYR A 326 3.43 -9.57 3.71
CA TYR A 326 4.05 -9.49 2.37
C TYR A 326 3.96 -10.86 1.70
N LEU A 327 2.78 -11.23 1.23
CA LEU A 327 2.62 -12.41 0.39
C LEU A 327 2.89 -12.01 -1.05
N LYS A 328 4.04 -12.47 -1.59
CA LYS A 328 4.41 -12.31 -3.01
C LYS A 328 3.38 -12.94 -3.96
N THR A 329 2.56 -13.87 -3.47
CA THR A 329 1.40 -14.43 -4.17
C THR A 329 0.36 -14.87 -3.15
N TYR A 330 -0.85 -14.31 -3.21
CA TYR A 330 -2.03 -14.93 -2.62
C TYR A 330 -2.48 -16.05 -3.57
N ASN A 331 -1.90 -17.24 -3.43
CA ASN A 331 -2.47 -18.44 -4.04
C ASN A 331 -3.40 -19.10 -3.03
N PHE A 332 -4.65 -18.64 -2.95
CA PHE A 332 -5.69 -19.35 -2.19
C PHE A 332 -6.37 -20.44 -3.03
N TYR A 333 -5.60 -21.18 -3.83
CA TYR A 333 -6.09 -22.26 -4.69
C TYR A 333 -5.88 -23.62 -4.01
N GLY A 334 -6.83 -24.02 -3.17
CA GLY A 334 -6.89 -25.37 -2.58
C GLY A 334 -7.67 -26.39 -3.41
N GLU A 335 -8.72 -25.98 -4.14
CA GLU A 335 -9.65 -26.96 -4.73
C GLU A 335 -9.88 -26.83 -6.25
N ALA A 336 -9.77 -25.64 -6.85
CA ALA A 336 -10.07 -25.45 -8.27
C ALA A 336 -8.96 -25.95 -9.25
N LYS A 337 -7.80 -26.41 -8.75
CA LYS A 337 -6.70 -26.89 -9.62
C LYS A 337 -7.00 -28.25 -10.26
N LYS A 338 -7.82 -29.10 -9.62
CA LYS A 338 -8.11 -30.45 -10.14
C LYS A 338 -9.00 -30.43 -11.38
N ASP A 339 -9.91 -29.46 -11.49
CA ASP A 339 -10.84 -29.39 -12.61
C ASP A 339 -10.23 -28.67 -13.82
N ILE A 340 -9.46 -27.61 -13.59
CA ILE A 340 -8.78 -26.87 -14.67
C ILE A 340 -7.67 -27.73 -15.31
N LEU A 341 -6.91 -28.52 -14.54
CA LEU A 341 -5.92 -29.46 -15.09
C LEU A 341 -6.56 -30.59 -15.91
N ARG A 342 -7.79 -31.00 -15.59
CA ARG A 342 -8.55 -31.97 -16.39
C ARG A 342 -9.00 -31.39 -17.74
N VAL A 343 -9.33 -30.09 -17.78
CA VAL A 343 -9.71 -29.38 -19.00
C VAL A 343 -8.48 -29.12 -19.88
N ILE A 344 -7.36 -28.67 -19.30
CA ILE A 344 -6.13 -28.38 -20.04
C ILE A 344 -5.51 -29.65 -20.64
N ARG A 345 -5.58 -30.80 -19.95
CA ARG A 345 -5.15 -32.09 -20.53
C ARG A 345 -6.02 -32.55 -21.72
N ARG A 346 -7.24 -32.05 -21.87
CA ARG A 346 -8.12 -32.40 -22.99
C ARG A 346 -7.91 -31.55 -24.23
N GLN A 347 -7.17 -30.43 -24.17
CA GLN A 347 -7.08 -29.48 -25.30
C GLN A 347 -5.68 -29.26 -25.89
N GLN A 348 -4.62 -29.95 -25.43
CA GLN A 348 -3.27 -29.91 -26.06
C GLN A 348 -2.81 -28.50 -26.51
N ILE A 349 -3.02 -27.46 -25.68
CA ILE A 349 -2.51 -26.13 -25.99
C ILE A 349 -1.10 -26.01 -25.38
N PHE A 350 -0.10 -26.01 -26.25
CA PHE A 350 1.27 -25.64 -25.92
C PHE A 350 1.33 -24.14 -25.60
N ALA A 351 1.71 -23.78 -24.37
CA ALA A 351 2.09 -22.41 -24.04
C ALA A 351 3.61 -22.37 -23.89
N ALA A 352 4.28 -21.91 -24.94
CA ALA A 352 5.64 -21.41 -24.89
C ALA A 352 5.56 -19.89 -24.79
N GLU A 353 6.06 -19.32 -23.69
CA GLU A 353 6.90 -18.10 -23.63
C GLU A 353 7.13 -17.72 -22.17
N LEU A 354 8.40 -17.82 -21.76
CA LEU A 354 8.91 -17.39 -20.48
C LEU A 354 9.15 -15.88 -20.54
N THR A 355 8.26 -15.10 -19.94
CA THR A 355 8.52 -13.69 -19.60
C THR A 355 9.38 -13.62 -18.32
N PRO A 356 10.33 -12.69 -18.21
CA PRO A 356 11.16 -12.53 -17.02
C PRO A 356 10.31 -12.09 -15.81
N PRO A 357 10.75 -12.34 -14.56
CA PRO A 357 9.91 -12.16 -13.38
C PRO A 357 9.65 -10.67 -13.12
N SER A 358 8.48 -10.17 -13.54
CA SER A 358 7.91 -8.97 -12.93
C SER A 358 7.37 -9.34 -11.55
N TRP A 359 7.73 -8.56 -10.53
CA TRP A 359 7.30 -8.75 -9.14
C TRP A 359 5.81 -8.37 -8.99
N SER A 360 4.93 -9.17 -9.58
CA SER A 360 3.48 -8.93 -9.55
C SER A 360 2.86 -9.57 -8.30
N PHE A 361 2.33 -8.74 -7.39
CA PHE A 361 1.49 -9.19 -6.29
C PHE A 361 0.18 -9.78 -6.87
N LYS A 362 0.06 -11.11 -6.91
CA LYS A 362 -1.22 -11.76 -7.23
C LYS A 362 -2.09 -11.75 -5.98
N ILE A 363 -3.10 -10.89 -5.93
CA ILE A 363 -4.14 -10.95 -4.90
C ILE A 363 -5.31 -11.76 -5.46
N VAL A 364 -5.47 -13.01 -4.99
CA VAL A 364 -6.65 -13.82 -5.31
C VAL A 364 -7.60 -13.74 -4.10
N PRO A 365 -8.87 -13.39 -4.25
CA PRO A 365 -9.81 -13.45 -3.15
C PRO A 365 -10.17 -14.92 -2.88
N SER A 366 -9.77 -15.44 -1.72
CA SER A 366 -10.52 -16.53 -1.08
C SER A 366 -11.37 -15.94 0.02
N PHE A 367 -12.68 -16.14 -0.13
CA PHE A 367 -13.70 -15.59 0.76
C PHE A 367 -13.70 -16.28 2.15
N SER A 368 -13.01 -17.41 2.31
CA SER A 368 -13.06 -18.27 3.50
C SER A 368 -12.02 -17.96 4.60
N HIS A 369 -11.36 -16.80 4.53
CA HIS A 369 -10.26 -16.45 5.44
C HIS A 369 -10.38 -15.09 6.14
N TYR A 370 -11.46 -14.33 5.91
CA TYR A 370 -11.58 -12.97 6.44
C TYR A 370 -11.79 -12.92 7.97
N ASP A 371 -12.28 -14.00 8.55
CA ASP A 371 -12.45 -14.26 9.97
C ASP A 371 -11.34 -15.15 10.56
N LYS A 372 -10.27 -15.42 9.81
CA LYS A 372 -9.20 -16.34 10.24
C LYS A 372 -7.93 -15.63 10.63
N ALA A 373 -7.29 -16.16 11.68
CA ALA A 373 -6.00 -15.73 12.14
C ALA A 373 -5.07 -16.90 12.43
N GLU A 374 -3.78 -16.60 12.48
CA GLU A 374 -2.72 -17.54 12.81
C GLU A 374 -1.82 -16.98 13.90
N ILE A 375 -1.46 -17.83 14.85
CA ILE A 375 -0.38 -17.58 15.80
C ILE A 375 0.86 -18.28 15.27
N SER A 376 1.95 -17.53 15.11
CA SER A 376 3.22 -18.06 14.62
C SER A 376 4.42 -17.32 15.22
N GLN A 377 5.63 -17.76 14.88
CA GLN A 377 6.83 -16.98 15.16
C GLN A 377 6.86 -15.74 14.26
N TRP A 378 7.28 -14.60 14.81
CA TRP A 378 7.45 -13.38 14.02
C TRP A 378 8.60 -13.54 13.01
N ILE A 379 8.35 -13.10 11.78
CA ILE A 379 9.26 -13.28 10.64
C ILE A 379 9.27 -11.96 9.88
N SER A 380 10.46 -11.35 9.77
CA SER A 380 10.69 -10.06 9.12
C SER A 380 9.98 -9.95 7.76
N SER A 381 10.27 -10.87 6.85
CA SER A 381 9.74 -10.87 5.48
C SER A 381 8.24 -11.17 5.34
N LYS A 382 7.51 -11.31 6.46
CA LYS A 382 6.09 -11.67 6.46
C LYS A 382 5.26 -10.75 7.33
N HIS A 383 5.74 -10.36 8.49
CA HIS A 383 4.92 -9.83 9.58
C HIS A 383 5.29 -8.39 9.95
N ASN A 384 5.94 -7.66 9.04
CA ASN A 384 6.40 -6.28 9.25
C ASN A 384 5.37 -5.20 8.82
N MET A 385 4.23 -5.59 8.21
CA MET A 385 3.19 -4.66 7.77
C MET A 385 2.05 -4.53 8.77
N GLY A 386 1.78 -3.31 9.22
CA GLY A 386 0.71 -3.06 10.20
C GLY A 386 0.99 -3.76 11.52
N MET A 387 2.21 -3.60 12.03
CA MET A 387 2.63 -4.17 13.31
C MET A 387 2.09 -3.32 14.46
N ALA A 388 1.40 -3.95 15.40
CA ALA A 388 0.98 -3.32 16.63
C ALA A 388 1.54 -4.06 17.84
N TYR A 389 2.05 -3.29 18.80
CA TYR A 389 2.55 -3.79 20.08
C TYR A 389 2.51 -2.69 21.13
N ASN A 390 2.54 -3.08 22.41
CA ASN A 390 2.42 -2.14 23.52
C ASN A 390 3.78 -1.80 24.14
N ARG A 391 3.73 -0.90 25.13
CA ARG A 391 4.89 -0.41 25.88
C ARG A 391 5.68 -1.52 26.58
N THR A 392 5.03 -2.60 27.02
CA THR A 392 5.72 -3.75 27.65
C THR A 392 6.64 -4.46 26.66
N VAL A 393 6.14 -4.70 25.44
CA VAL A 393 6.92 -5.32 24.37
C VAL A 393 8.04 -4.39 23.92
N TRP A 394 7.77 -3.09 23.80
CA TRP A 394 8.80 -2.09 23.48
C TRP A 394 9.94 -2.09 24.50
N LYS A 395 9.64 -2.12 25.81
CA LYS A 395 10.66 -2.21 26.87
C LYS A 395 11.54 -3.46 26.75
N GLN A 396 11.00 -4.57 26.26
CA GLN A 396 11.82 -5.77 25.99
C GLN A 396 12.75 -5.58 24.79
N ILE A 397 12.25 -4.94 23.72
CA ILE A 397 13.06 -4.58 22.54
C ILE A 397 14.22 -3.65 22.95
N VAL A 398 13.93 -2.59 23.71
CA VAL A 398 14.92 -1.59 24.14
C VAL A 398 15.99 -2.20 25.06
N LYS A 399 15.65 -3.16 25.93
CA LYS A 399 16.66 -3.92 26.71
C LYS A 399 17.67 -4.65 25.81
N CYS A 400 17.27 -4.95 24.58
CA CYS A 400 18.07 -5.58 23.54
C CYS A 400 18.63 -4.59 22.51
N ALA A 401 18.67 -3.29 22.82
CA ALA A 401 19.18 -2.25 21.93
C ALA A 401 20.58 -2.57 21.38
N GLY A 402 21.48 -3.09 22.21
CA GLY A 402 22.82 -3.50 21.79
C GLY A 402 22.81 -4.55 20.67
N THR A 403 21.84 -5.47 20.68
CA THR A 403 21.65 -6.43 19.60
C THR A 403 21.07 -5.75 18.36
N PHE A 404 20.03 -4.92 18.50
CA PHE A 404 19.41 -4.22 17.37
C PHE A 404 20.40 -3.29 16.64
N CYS A 405 21.09 -2.44 17.40
CA CYS A 405 21.97 -1.40 16.86
C CYS A 405 23.28 -1.92 16.30
N LYS A 406 23.72 -3.13 16.68
CA LYS A 406 24.96 -3.75 16.19
C LYS A 406 24.71 -4.91 15.22
N TYR A 407 23.46 -5.31 15.03
CA TYR A 407 23.12 -6.32 14.01
C TYR A 407 23.41 -5.72 12.63
N ASP A 408 24.31 -6.36 11.89
CA ASP A 408 24.77 -5.89 10.58
C ASP A 408 23.72 -6.14 9.48
N ASP A 409 22.66 -5.35 9.57
CA ASP A 409 21.58 -5.25 8.60
C ASP A 409 21.01 -3.84 8.66
N TYR A 410 21.04 -3.11 7.55
CA TYR A 410 20.44 -1.77 7.46
C TYR A 410 18.90 -1.82 7.50
N ASN A 411 18.27 -2.99 7.39
CA ASN A 411 16.83 -3.14 7.50
C ASN A 411 16.44 -3.31 8.97
N TRP A 412 15.53 -2.44 9.45
CA TRP A 412 15.08 -2.43 10.84
C TRP A 412 14.35 -3.73 11.23
N ASP A 413 13.60 -4.32 10.31
CA ASP A 413 12.80 -5.51 10.53
C ASP A 413 13.68 -6.76 10.67
N TRP A 414 14.72 -6.88 9.85
CA TRP A 414 15.71 -7.96 9.99
C TRP A 414 16.51 -7.81 11.27
N SER A 415 16.84 -6.58 11.67
CA SER A 415 17.47 -6.29 12.97
C SER A 415 16.56 -6.67 14.15
N LEU A 416 15.25 -6.44 14.03
CA LEU A 416 14.26 -6.87 15.01
C LEU A 416 14.14 -8.41 15.07
N GLN A 417 14.29 -9.09 13.93
CA GLN A 417 14.38 -10.56 13.90
C GLN A 417 15.65 -11.04 14.60
N GLY A 418 16.76 -10.32 14.43
CA GLY A 418 17.99 -10.52 15.18
C GLY A 418 17.80 -10.43 16.69
N VAL A 419 17.06 -9.41 17.17
CA VAL A 419 16.69 -9.26 18.59
C VAL A 419 15.87 -10.47 19.09
N SER A 420 14.83 -10.85 18.35
CA SER A 420 13.99 -12.00 18.68
C SER A 420 14.80 -13.29 18.79
N ASN A 421 15.77 -13.50 17.91
CA ASN A 421 16.50 -14.75 17.80
C ASN A 421 17.69 -14.85 18.75
N ASN A 422 18.30 -13.72 19.12
CA ASN A 422 19.63 -13.70 19.74
C ASN A 422 19.66 -13.01 21.11
N CYS A 423 18.64 -12.25 21.51
CA CYS A 423 18.64 -11.51 22.76
C CYS A 423 17.49 -11.87 23.70
N LEU A 424 16.27 -12.00 23.17
CA LEU A 424 15.10 -12.31 24.01
C LEU A 424 15.14 -13.75 24.54
N SER A 425 14.63 -13.94 25.76
CA SER A 425 14.49 -15.27 26.37
C SER A 425 13.49 -16.15 25.60
N HIS A 426 12.50 -15.52 24.99
CA HIS A 426 11.52 -16.15 24.12
C HIS A 426 11.40 -15.34 22.82
N GLU A 427 11.35 -16.04 21.70
CA GLU A 427 11.16 -15.43 20.39
C GLU A 427 9.80 -14.73 20.33
N PHE A 428 9.73 -13.64 19.54
CA PHE A 428 8.47 -12.97 19.31
C PHE A 428 7.46 -13.92 18.68
N LYS A 429 6.31 -14.02 19.33
CA LYS A 429 5.12 -14.63 18.75
C LYS A 429 4.22 -13.55 18.20
N VAL A 430 3.73 -13.79 17.00
CA VAL A 430 2.83 -12.89 16.29
C VAL A 430 1.46 -13.52 16.16
N PHE A 431 0.42 -12.72 16.39
CA PHE A 431 -0.95 -13.02 16.01
C PHE A 431 -1.23 -12.26 14.72
N VAL A 432 -1.43 -12.97 13.61
CA VAL A 432 -1.53 -12.39 12.27
C VAL A 432 -2.84 -12.78 11.59
N LEU A 433 -3.47 -11.84 10.89
CA LEU A 433 -4.65 -12.13 10.08
C LEU A 433 -4.27 -12.91 8.81
N LYS A 434 -5.10 -13.91 8.46
CA LYS A 434 -4.93 -14.64 7.19
C LYS A 434 -5.33 -13.79 5.99
N ALA A 435 -6.37 -12.97 6.13
CA ALA A 435 -6.74 -11.95 5.16
C ALA A 435 -6.21 -10.58 5.62
N PRO A 436 -5.36 -9.91 4.83
CA PRO A 436 -4.73 -8.65 5.22
C PRO A 436 -5.76 -7.53 5.35
N ARG A 437 -5.54 -6.65 6.33
CA ARG A 437 -6.19 -5.35 6.52
C ARG A 437 -5.25 -4.19 6.21
N VAL A 438 -3.97 -4.48 5.97
CA VAL A 438 -2.95 -3.54 5.51
C VAL A 438 -2.32 -4.11 4.24
N PHE A 439 -2.31 -3.30 3.19
CA PHE A 439 -1.79 -3.61 1.86
C PHE A 439 -0.64 -2.68 1.54
N HIS A 440 0.43 -3.21 0.96
CA HIS A 440 1.52 -2.41 0.43
C HIS A 440 1.19 -1.98 -1.00
N ILE A 441 1.10 -0.67 -1.23
CA ILE A 441 0.83 -0.07 -2.54
C ILE A 441 2.09 0.52 -3.19
N GLY A 442 3.23 0.49 -2.51
CA GLY A 442 4.53 0.84 -3.07
C GLY A 442 5.04 -0.23 -4.04
N GLU A 443 5.45 0.16 -5.24
CA GLU A 443 6.11 -0.75 -6.20
C GLU A 443 7.64 -0.56 -6.23
N CYS A 444 8.13 0.59 -5.79
CA CYS A 444 9.54 0.90 -5.65
C CYS A 444 9.89 1.38 -4.24
N GLY A 445 10.92 0.77 -3.67
CA GLY A 445 11.61 1.26 -2.49
C GLY A 445 12.79 2.16 -2.84
N VAL A 446 13.60 2.46 -1.82
CA VAL A 446 14.76 3.37 -1.80
C VAL A 446 15.84 3.07 -2.87
N HIS A 447 15.78 1.91 -3.53
CA HIS A 447 16.72 1.50 -4.57
C HIS A 447 16.38 2.00 -5.99
N HIS A 448 15.22 2.62 -6.20
CA HIS A 448 14.78 3.04 -7.54
C HIS A 448 15.03 4.53 -7.75
N LYS A 449 15.63 4.88 -8.91
CA LYS A 449 16.00 6.26 -9.27
C LYS A 449 14.83 7.11 -9.85
N LYS A 450 13.65 6.51 -10.08
CA LYS A 450 12.47 7.18 -10.67
C LYS A 450 11.21 6.89 -9.86
N SER A 451 10.27 7.85 -9.84
CA SER A 451 8.92 7.67 -9.30
C SER A 451 8.24 6.50 -10.01
N CYS A 452 7.84 5.49 -9.24
CA CYS A 452 7.21 4.25 -9.69
C CYS A 452 5.71 4.20 -9.36
N PHE A 453 5.10 5.35 -9.13
CA PHE A 453 3.73 5.42 -8.65
C PHE A 453 2.78 4.65 -9.59
N ASP A 454 2.29 3.50 -9.13
CA ASP A 454 1.35 2.66 -9.89
C ASP A 454 -0.08 2.82 -9.39
N MET A 455 -0.86 3.57 -10.17
CA MET A 455 -2.28 3.72 -9.93
C MET A 455 -3.07 2.42 -10.12
N ALA A 456 -2.60 1.50 -10.96
CA ALA A 456 -3.31 0.26 -11.22
C ALA A 456 -3.34 -0.64 -9.98
N LEU A 457 -2.27 -0.68 -9.18
CA LEU A 457 -2.26 -1.41 -7.91
C LEU A 457 -3.28 -0.87 -6.91
N ILE A 458 -3.38 0.45 -6.79
CA ILE A 458 -4.35 1.09 -5.88
C ILE A 458 -5.79 0.76 -6.29
N ALA A 459 -6.10 0.88 -7.59
CA ALA A 459 -7.40 0.50 -8.12
C ALA A 459 -7.72 -1.00 -7.90
N LYS A 460 -6.72 -1.89 -8.00
CA LYS A 460 -6.88 -3.32 -7.68
C LYS A 460 -7.22 -3.54 -6.21
N VAL A 461 -6.54 -2.87 -5.28
CA VAL A 461 -6.82 -2.97 -3.83
C VAL A 461 -8.23 -2.46 -3.53
N GLN A 462 -8.63 -1.31 -4.08
CA GLN A 462 -9.97 -0.77 -3.91
C GLN A 462 -11.04 -1.72 -4.44
N LYS A 463 -10.87 -2.24 -5.67
CA LYS A 463 -11.81 -3.20 -6.27
C LYS A 463 -11.91 -4.48 -5.45
N LEU A 464 -10.78 -4.99 -4.93
CA LEU A 464 -10.76 -6.14 -4.05
C LEU A 464 -11.60 -5.87 -2.80
N LEU A 465 -11.32 -4.77 -2.08
CA LEU A 465 -12.03 -4.42 -0.85
C LEU A 465 -13.54 -4.27 -1.08
N SER A 466 -13.95 -3.63 -2.18
CA SER A 466 -15.36 -3.54 -2.56
C SER A 466 -15.98 -4.92 -2.80
N SER A 467 -15.25 -5.86 -3.43
CA SER A 467 -15.75 -7.21 -3.71
C SER A 467 -15.90 -8.09 -2.47
N VAL A 468 -15.18 -7.77 -1.40
CA VAL A 468 -15.16 -8.54 -0.14
C VAL A 468 -15.80 -7.82 1.03
N TYR A 469 -16.41 -6.65 0.80
CA TYR A 469 -16.99 -5.79 1.84
C TYR A 469 -17.92 -6.55 2.80
N LYS A 470 -18.73 -7.48 2.29
CA LYS A 470 -19.64 -8.33 3.09
C LYS A 470 -18.95 -9.31 4.06
N TYR A 471 -17.64 -9.50 3.94
CA TYR A 471 -16.83 -10.35 4.82
C TYR A 471 -15.98 -9.54 5.80
N LEU A 472 -16.01 -8.21 5.71
CA LEU A 472 -15.41 -7.33 6.71
C LEU A 472 -16.28 -7.31 7.97
N TYR A 473 -15.69 -6.92 9.10
CA TYR A 473 -16.37 -6.88 10.41
C TYR A 473 -16.94 -8.22 10.91
N PRO A 474 -16.16 -9.33 10.91
CA PRO A 474 -16.60 -10.60 11.47
C PRO A 474 -16.76 -10.54 13.00
N ASP A 475 -17.80 -11.13 13.55
CA ASP A 475 -18.07 -11.11 15.01
C ASP A 475 -17.01 -11.83 15.87
N LYS A 476 -16.28 -12.78 15.27
CA LYS A 476 -15.28 -13.60 15.96
C LYS A 476 -14.14 -14.01 15.03
N LEU A 477 -13.01 -14.39 15.62
CA LEU A 477 -11.85 -14.92 14.91
C LEU A 477 -11.71 -16.43 15.13
N GLU A 478 -11.52 -17.18 14.04
CA GLU A 478 -11.02 -18.56 14.08
C GLU A 478 -9.50 -18.54 14.10
N VAL A 479 -8.91 -19.05 15.19
CA VAL A 479 -7.46 -18.97 15.42
C VAL A 479 -6.81 -20.33 15.20
N THR A 480 -5.74 -20.33 14.41
CA THR A 480 -4.92 -21.52 14.13
C THR A 480 -3.49 -21.30 14.62
N TYR A 481 -2.77 -22.38 14.88
CA TYR A 481 -1.35 -22.33 15.25
C TYR A 481 -0.49 -22.80 14.08
N ALA A 482 0.48 -22.00 13.69
CA ALA A 482 1.46 -22.41 12.71
C ALA A 482 2.37 -23.51 13.30
N PRO A 483 2.78 -24.51 12.50
CA PRO A 483 3.76 -25.48 12.94
C PRO A 483 5.10 -24.78 13.24
N ILE A 484 5.75 -25.22 14.33
CA ILE A 484 7.08 -24.75 14.71
C ILE A 484 8.06 -25.17 13.60
N LYS A 485 8.68 -24.19 12.96
CA LYS A 485 9.73 -24.44 11.96
C LYS A 485 11.09 -24.39 12.64
N LYS A 486 12.01 -25.26 12.20
CA LYS A 486 13.41 -25.22 12.67
C LYS A 486 14.01 -23.84 12.40
N LYS A 487 14.72 -23.32 13.40
CA LYS A 487 15.46 -22.06 13.34
C LYS A 487 16.50 -22.13 12.22
N VAL A 488 16.36 -21.26 11.22
CA VAL A 488 17.42 -21.00 10.24
C VAL A 488 18.01 -19.64 10.61
N LEU A 489 19.19 -19.66 11.21
CA LEU A 489 19.97 -18.44 11.42
C LEU A 489 20.32 -17.87 10.05
N ARG A 490 19.68 -16.77 9.68
CA ARG A 490 20.08 -15.98 8.52
C ARG A 490 21.10 -14.93 8.96
N LYS A 491 22.17 -14.80 8.19
CA LYS A 491 23.04 -13.62 8.28
C LYS A 491 22.24 -12.41 7.82
N GLY A 492 22.52 -11.25 8.42
CA GLY A 492 21.92 -9.99 7.98
C GLY A 492 22.32 -9.64 6.55
N ASN A 493 21.67 -8.65 5.95
CA ASN A 493 21.93 -8.19 4.59
C ASN A 493 23.13 -7.24 4.47
N GLY A 494 23.79 -6.88 5.58
CA GLY A 494 24.92 -5.95 5.59
C GLY A 494 24.50 -4.49 5.58
N GLY A 495 25.42 -3.62 5.12
CA GLY A 495 25.28 -2.16 5.05
C GLY A 495 25.10 -1.46 6.40
N TRP A 496 25.40 -2.14 7.51
CA TRP A 496 25.33 -1.59 8.86
C TRP A 496 26.59 -1.97 9.66
N GLY A 497 27.75 -1.95 9.01
CA GLY A 497 29.05 -2.25 9.62
C GLY A 497 29.74 -1.04 10.28
N ASP A 498 29.31 0.18 9.94
CA ASP A 498 29.93 1.42 10.40
C ASP A 498 29.61 1.70 11.87
N VAL A 499 30.65 1.85 12.69
CA VAL A 499 30.52 2.05 14.14
C VAL A 499 29.79 3.34 14.49
N ARG A 500 29.85 4.37 13.63
CA ARG A 500 29.14 5.63 13.87
C ARG A 500 27.62 5.43 13.83
N ASP A 501 27.12 4.57 12.94
CA ASP A 501 25.70 4.20 12.91
C ASP A 501 25.30 3.40 14.17
N HIS A 502 26.18 2.53 14.67
CA HIS A 502 25.92 1.80 15.91
C HIS A 502 25.81 2.75 17.10
N GLU A 503 26.74 3.70 17.20
CA GLU A 503 26.78 4.69 18.27
C GLU A 503 25.57 5.62 18.23
N LEU A 504 25.21 6.15 17.06
CA LEU A 504 24.03 7.00 16.89
C LEU A 504 22.75 6.24 17.29
N CYS A 505 22.59 5.00 16.84
CA CYS A 505 21.46 4.15 17.22
C CYS A 505 21.39 3.90 18.74
N MET A 506 22.54 3.68 19.39
CA MET A 506 22.60 3.50 20.84
C MET A 506 22.28 4.78 21.62
N ARG A 507 22.71 5.95 21.13
CA ARG A 507 22.41 7.25 21.77
C ARG A 507 20.92 7.56 21.82
N MET A 508 20.16 7.17 20.79
CA MET A 508 18.70 7.31 20.74
C MET A 508 17.97 6.58 21.87
N VAL A 509 18.59 5.58 22.50
CA VAL A 509 18.00 4.83 23.63
C VAL A 509 18.25 5.54 24.96
N ASN A 510 19.42 6.15 25.11
CA ASN A 510 19.85 6.73 26.39
C ASN A 510 19.40 8.19 26.57
N HIS A 511 18.64 8.74 25.61
CA HIS A 511 18.29 10.17 25.54
C HIS A 511 19.53 11.09 25.65
N GLN A 512 20.68 10.59 25.19
CA GLN A 512 21.93 11.34 25.16
C GLN A 512 22.03 11.98 23.77
N TRP A 513 21.42 13.16 23.66
CA TRP A 513 21.40 13.97 22.45
C TRP A 513 22.68 14.80 22.30
#